data_AF-A0A2U0S937-F1
#
_entry.id   AF-A0A2U0S937-F1
#
_cell.length_a   1.000
_cell.length_b   1.000
_cell.length_c   1.000
_cell.angle_alpha   90.00
_cell.angle_beta   90.00
_cell.angle_gamma   90.00
#
_symmetry.space_group_name_H-M   'P 1'
#
loop_
_entity.id
_entity.type
_entity.pdbx_description
1 polymer ?
#
loop_
_entity_poly.entity_id
_entity_poly.type
_entity_poly.pdbx_seq_one_letter_code
_entity_poly.pdbx_strand_id
1 'polypeptide(L)'
;MSYKKIVEMIPVEKRGTLSDKLLNYLLKAKKENKMPSSLARCFLSQWQTGGFDDEAGLAVLLEATVAVAAEKTIDFVETEMQLADVAKALKEAA
;
A
#
# COMPACT_ATOMS: atom_id res chain seq x y z
N MET A 1 -13.32 5.74 -3.70
CA MET A 1 -13.00 4.69 -4.71
C MET A 1 -12.66 3.39 -4.00
N SER A 2 -12.78 2.22 -4.64
CA SER A 2 -12.28 0.98 -4.04
C SER A 2 -10.81 0.81 -4.38
N TYR A 3 -9.96 0.51 -3.38
CA TYR A 3 -8.51 0.32 -3.56
C TYR A 3 -8.16 -0.73 -4.63
N LYS A 4 -9.04 -1.70 -4.88
CA LYS A 4 -8.89 -2.65 -6.01
C LYS A 4 -8.77 -1.95 -7.37
N LYS A 5 -9.61 -0.95 -7.65
CA LYS A 5 -9.54 -0.20 -8.92
C LYS A 5 -8.25 0.59 -9.05
N ILE A 6 -7.72 1.09 -7.93
CA ILE A 6 -6.45 1.82 -7.90
C ILE A 6 -5.29 0.87 -8.25
N VAL A 7 -5.32 -0.35 -7.73
CA VAL A 7 -4.34 -1.40 -8.01
C VAL A 7 -4.40 -1.88 -9.47
N GLU A 8 -5.59 -1.96 -10.06
CA GLU A 8 -5.76 -2.28 -11.49
C GLU A 8 -5.06 -1.26 -12.40
N MET A 9 -4.96 0.01 -11.97
CA MET A 9 -4.23 1.06 -12.71
C MET A 9 -2.70 0.93 -12.58
N ILE A 10 -2.20 0.12 -11.64
CA ILE A 10 -0.77 -0.07 -11.41
C ILE A 10 -0.27 -1.20 -12.32
N PRO A 11 0.73 -0.93 -13.19
CA PRO A 11 1.29 -1.95 -14.07
C PRO A 11 1.94 -3.07 -13.25
N VAL A 12 1.70 -4.33 -13.67
CA VAL A 12 2.13 -5.54 -12.96
C VAL A 12 3.64 -5.54 -12.67
N GLU A 13 4.43 -5.03 -13.61
CA GLU A 13 5.88 -4.88 -13.49
C GLU A 13 6.32 -4.04 -12.29
N LYS A 14 5.49 -3.06 -11.89
CA LYS A 14 5.79 -2.18 -10.76
C LYS A 14 5.09 -2.60 -9.46
N ARG A 15 4.20 -3.59 -9.49
CA ARG A 15 3.46 -4.07 -8.30
C ARG A 15 4.39 -4.67 -7.24
N GLY A 16 5.42 -5.41 -7.66
CA GLY A 16 6.42 -5.96 -6.73
C GLY A 16 7.18 -4.88 -5.97
N THR A 17 7.70 -3.86 -6.68
CA THR A 17 8.40 -2.72 -6.05
C THR A 17 7.47 -1.90 -5.16
N LEU A 18 6.23 -1.67 -5.58
CA LEU A 18 5.22 -1.01 -4.78
C LEU A 18 4.98 -1.79 -3.47
N SER A 19 4.68 -3.07 -3.57
CA SER A 19 4.49 -3.95 -2.41
C SER A 19 5.65 -3.84 -1.45
N ASP A 20 6.88 -4.06 -1.91
CA ASP A 20 8.07 -4.03 -1.04
C ASP A 20 8.26 -2.68 -0.31
N LYS A 21 8.02 -1.57 -1.01
CA LYS A 21 8.13 -0.23 -0.40
C LYS A 21 7.04 0.04 0.63
N LEU A 22 5.79 -0.28 0.29
CA LEU A 22 4.64 -0.11 1.18
C LEU A 22 4.77 -0.98 2.43
N LEU A 23 5.24 -2.21 2.24
CA LEU A 23 5.61 -3.15 3.29
C LEU A 23 6.64 -2.53 4.25
N ASN A 24 7.68 -1.88 3.69
CA ASN A 24 8.71 -1.19 4.47
C ASN A 24 8.13 -0.01 5.28
N TYR A 25 7.21 0.77 4.70
CA TYR A 25 6.52 1.85 5.41
C TYR A 25 5.67 1.33 6.58
N LEU A 26 4.91 0.25 6.36
CA LEU A 26 4.11 -0.38 7.41
C LEU A 26 4.97 -0.95 8.55
N LEU A 27 6.07 -1.62 8.21
CA LEU A 27 7.02 -2.14 9.21
C LEU A 27 7.66 -1.02 10.03
N LYS A 28 8.01 0.11 9.41
CA LYS A 28 8.51 1.29 10.11
C LYS A 28 7.44 1.92 10.99
N ALA A 29 6.20 2.00 10.53
CA ALA A 29 5.14 2.62 11.30
C ALA A 29 4.65 1.78 12.49
N LYS A 30 4.80 0.44 12.43
CA LYS A 30 4.64 -0.43 13.60
C LYS A 30 5.62 -0.06 14.72
N LYS A 31 6.86 0.34 14.38
CA LYS A 31 7.82 0.87 15.38
C LYS A 31 7.40 2.22 15.94
N GLU A 32 6.68 3.02 15.15
CA GLU A 32 6.18 4.34 15.54
C GLU A 32 4.83 4.29 16.28
N ASN A 33 4.31 3.10 16.59
CA ASN A 33 3.03 2.88 17.30
C ASN A 33 1.79 3.49 16.60
N LYS A 34 1.90 3.77 15.29
CA LYS A 34 0.82 4.35 14.47
C LYS A 34 -0.11 3.29 13.86
N MET A 35 0.21 2.01 14.02
CA MET A 35 -0.56 0.92 13.42
C MET A 35 -1.37 0.16 14.47
N PRO A 36 -2.71 0.06 14.32
CA PRO A 36 -3.53 -0.76 15.21
C PRO A 36 -3.12 -2.24 15.16
N SER A 37 -3.12 -2.90 16.30
CA SER A 37 -2.68 -4.30 16.45
C SER A 37 -3.46 -5.28 15.54
N SER A 38 -4.75 -4.98 15.29
CA SER A 38 -5.61 -5.76 14.40
C SER A 38 -5.13 -5.68 12.94
N LEU A 39 -4.79 -4.47 12.49
CA LEU A 39 -4.24 -4.19 11.15
C LEU A 39 -2.87 -4.83 10.97
N ALA A 40 -2.00 -4.72 11.97
CA ALA A 40 -0.67 -5.35 11.94
C ALA A 40 -0.75 -6.89 11.87
N ARG A 41 -1.73 -7.50 12.55
CA ARG A 41 -1.92 -8.96 12.54
C ARG A 41 -2.48 -9.45 11.20
N CYS A 42 -3.46 -8.74 10.63
CA CYS A 42 -4.00 -9.04 9.31
C CYS A 42 -2.92 -8.94 8.23
N PHE A 43 -2.12 -7.88 8.28
CA PHE A 43 -0.96 -7.66 7.42
C PHE A 43 0.08 -8.78 7.52
N LEU A 44 0.52 -9.15 8.72
CA LEU A 44 1.52 -10.20 8.92
C LEU A 44 1.01 -11.55 8.42
N SER A 45 -0.29 -11.83 8.59
CA SER A 45 -0.92 -13.05 8.07
C SER A 45 -0.89 -13.08 6.55
N GLN A 46 -1.22 -11.98 5.89
CA GLN A 46 -1.18 -11.85 4.42
C GLN A 46 0.25 -11.94 3.86
N TRP A 47 1.23 -11.39 4.59
CA TRP A 47 2.65 -11.52 4.27
C TRP A 47 3.10 -12.97 4.26
N GLN A 48 2.82 -13.70 5.34
CA GLN A 48 3.26 -15.09 5.52
C GLN A 48 2.69 -16.02 4.45
N THR A 49 1.52 -15.71 3.89
CA THR A 49 0.90 -16.47 2.82
C THR A 49 1.32 -16.04 1.41
N GLY A 50 2.20 -15.03 1.26
CA GLY A 50 2.61 -14.50 -0.05
C GLY A 50 1.49 -13.77 -0.79
N GLY A 51 0.50 -13.23 -0.06
CA GLY A 51 -0.73 -12.69 -0.64
C GLY A 51 -0.58 -11.37 -1.39
N PHE A 52 0.60 -10.73 -1.34
CA PHE A 52 0.82 -9.39 -1.89
C PHE A 52 1.19 -9.34 -3.37
N ASP A 53 1.31 -10.48 -4.04
CA ASP A 53 1.43 -10.54 -5.49
C ASP A 53 0.07 -10.43 -6.21
N ASP A 54 -1.03 -10.64 -5.48
CA ASP A 54 -2.39 -10.59 -6.02
C ASP A 54 -3.03 -9.21 -5.82
N GLU A 55 -3.95 -8.83 -6.70
CA GLU A 55 -4.60 -7.50 -6.69
C GLU A 55 -5.36 -7.24 -5.39
N ALA A 56 -5.93 -8.29 -4.81
CA ALA A 56 -6.60 -8.19 -3.53
C ALA A 56 -5.62 -7.88 -2.38
N GLY A 57 -4.45 -8.52 -2.37
CA GLY A 57 -3.43 -8.28 -1.36
C GLY A 57 -2.79 -6.91 -1.51
N LEU A 58 -2.47 -6.50 -2.74
CA LEU A 58 -1.95 -5.15 -3.02
C LEU A 58 -2.93 -4.08 -2.54
N ALA A 59 -4.24 -4.28 -2.75
CA ALA A 59 -5.26 -3.31 -2.35
C ALA A 59 -5.32 -3.15 -0.82
N VAL A 60 -5.26 -4.25 -0.08
CA VAL A 60 -5.20 -4.24 1.39
C VAL A 60 -3.91 -3.58 1.88
N LEU A 61 -2.80 -3.85 1.22
CA LEU A 61 -1.49 -3.30 1.54
C LEU A 61 -1.51 -1.77 1.33
N LEU A 62 -2.03 -1.32 0.19
CA LEU A 62 -2.19 0.09 -0.14
C LEU A 62 -3.09 0.81 0.86
N GLU A 63 -4.25 0.25 1.18
CA GLU A 63 -5.18 0.79 2.19
C GLU A 63 -4.51 0.94 3.56
N ALA A 64 -3.85 -0.12 4.04
CA ALA A 64 -3.15 -0.09 5.32
C ALA A 64 -2.04 0.96 5.34
N THR A 65 -1.29 1.10 4.25
CA THR A 65 -0.17 2.04 4.18
C THR A 65 -0.66 3.48 4.08
N VAL A 66 -1.76 3.73 3.37
CA VAL A 66 -2.42 5.03 3.34
C VAL A 66 -2.95 5.40 4.73
N ALA A 67 -3.61 4.48 5.43
CA ALA A 67 -4.14 4.73 6.76
C ALA A 67 -3.06 5.13 7.79
N VAL A 68 -1.82 4.67 7.60
CA VAL A 68 -0.73 4.87 8.54
C VAL A 68 0.27 5.95 8.07
N ALA A 69 0.46 6.07 6.76
CA ALA A 69 1.46 6.91 6.11
C ALA A 69 0.99 7.39 4.73
N ALA A 70 -0.21 7.98 4.65
CA ALA A 70 -0.81 8.54 3.43
C ALA A 70 0.15 9.42 2.64
N GLU A 71 0.71 10.45 3.28
CA GLU A 71 1.61 11.41 2.61
C GLU A 71 2.81 10.72 1.96
N LYS A 72 3.48 9.82 2.67
CA LYS A 72 4.65 9.07 2.15
C LYS A 72 4.25 8.12 1.02
N THR A 73 3.08 7.51 1.14
CA THR A 73 2.56 6.57 0.15
C THR A 73 2.23 7.29 -1.15
N ILE A 74 1.51 8.40 -1.06
CA ILE A 74 1.10 9.24 -2.18
C ILE A 74 2.33 9.85 -2.86
N ASP A 75 3.27 10.41 -2.09
CA ASP A 75 4.52 10.98 -2.60
C ASP A 75 5.35 9.93 -3.35
N PHE A 76 5.51 8.73 -2.78
CA PHE A 76 6.21 7.62 -3.43
C PHE A 76 5.56 7.19 -4.76
N VAL A 77 4.23 7.07 -4.78
CA VAL A 77 3.50 6.68 -6.00
C VAL A 77 3.56 7.78 -7.06
N GLU A 78 3.50 9.05 -6.66
CA GLU A 78 3.55 10.21 -7.56
C GLU A 78 4.96 10.41 -8.14
N THR A 79 6.00 10.36 -7.30
CA THR A 79 7.37 10.72 -7.68
C THR A 79 8.22 9.52 -8.11
N GLU A 80 8.36 8.49 -7.27
CA GLU A 80 9.24 7.35 -7.53
C GLU A 80 8.64 6.41 -8.57
N MET A 81 7.32 6.17 -8.50
CA MET A 81 6.65 5.33 -9.49
C MET A 81 6.21 6.09 -10.74
N GLN A 82 6.21 7.43 -10.68
CA GLN A 82 5.71 8.32 -11.73
C GLN A 82 4.26 7.98 -12.14
N LEU A 83 3.44 7.54 -11.18
CA LEU A 83 2.04 7.15 -11.38
C LEU A 83 1.13 8.25 -10.83
N ALA A 84 1.12 9.41 -11.48
CA ALA A 84 0.35 10.57 -11.05
C ALA A 84 -1.16 10.27 -10.94
N ASP A 85 -1.72 9.47 -11.86
CA ASP A 85 -3.13 9.06 -11.82
C ASP A 85 -3.45 8.19 -10.59
N VAL A 86 -2.55 7.28 -10.22
CA VAL A 86 -2.70 6.41 -9.05
C VAL A 86 -2.55 7.24 -7.77
N ALA A 87 -1.59 8.16 -7.71
CA ALA A 87 -1.43 9.07 -6.58
C ALA A 87 -2.64 9.98 -6.38
N LYS A 88 -3.25 10.45 -7.47
CA LYS A 88 -4.48 11.23 -7.43
C LYS A 88 -5.66 10.39 -6.92
N ALA A 89 -5.81 9.17 -7.41
CA ALA A 89 -6.84 8.25 -6.92
C ALA A 89 -6.65 7.89 -5.44
N LEU A 90 -5.39 7.81 -4.96
CA LEU A 90 -5.05 7.63 -3.55
C LEU A 90 -5.40 8.86 -2.72
N LYS A 91 -5.11 10.07 -3.19
CA LYS A 91 -5.52 11.33 -2.54
C LYS A 91 -7.05 11.43 -2.40
N GLU A 92 -7.81 10.91 -3.36
CA GLU A 92 -9.28 10.87 -3.33
C GLU A 92 -9.86 9.74 -2.45
N ALA A 93 -9.04 8.76 -2.07
CA ALA A 93 -9.43 7.62 -1.25
C ALA A 93 -8.93 7.68 0.20
N ALA A 94 -7.94 8.52 0.49
CA ALA A 94 -7.40 8.83 1.81
C ALA A 94 -8.32 9.77 2.60
#